data_AF-A0A534BKE7-F1
#
_entry.id   AF-A0A534BKE7-F1
#
_cell.length_a   1.000
_cell.length_b   1.000
_cell.length_c   1.000
_cell.angle_alpha   90.00
_cell.angle_beta   90.00
_cell.angle_gamma   90.00
#
_symmetry.space_group_name_H-M   'P 1'
#
loop_
_entity.id
_entity.type
_entity.pdbx_description
1 polymer ?
#
loop_
_entity_poly.entity_id
_entity_poly.type
_entity_poly.pdbx_seq_one_letter_code
_entity_poly.pdbx_strand_id
1 'polypeptide(L)'
;MIAGAPEVQVRNFFTDPSQQFFAGRWSATRGKWRVRYTENELCVMTSGRVTIESVTGERSSFGPGEAFVVPAGFAGTWEVVEDCSKIYAVFEARP
;
A
#
# COMPACT_ATOMS: atom_id res chain seq x y z
N MET A 1 -10.35 2.69 -10.62
CA MET A 1 -9.09 2.97 -11.36
C MET A 1 -9.15 4.42 -11.86
N ILE A 2 -8.03 5.16 -11.91
CA ILE A 2 -7.94 6.56 -12.38
C ILE A 2 -7.08 6.68 -13.64
N ALA A 3 -5.87 6.09 -13.65
CA ALA A 3 -4.96 6.09 -14.80
C ALA A 3 -4.09 4.83 -14.87
N GLY A 4 -3.74 4.41 -16.08
CA GLY A 4 -2.91 3.22 -16.33
C GLY A 4 -3.68 1.90 -16.24
N ALA A 5 -2.96 0.79 -16.36
CA ALA A 5 -3.48 -0.56 -16.16
C ALA A 5 -2.45 -1.35 -15.35
N PRO A 6 -2.32 -1.04 -14.04
CA PRO A 6 -1.25 -1.60 -13.23
C PRO A 6 -1.45 -3.10 -13.03
N GLU A 7 -0.38 -3.85 -13.24
CA GLU A 7 -0.29 -5.25 -12.83
C GLU A 7 0.14 -5.27 -11.37
N VAL A 8 -0.66 -5.89 -10.50
CA VAL A 8 -0.40 -5.95 -9.06
C VAL A 8 -0.11 -7.40 -8.67
N GLN A 9 0.91 -7.60 -7.86
CA GLN A 9 1.27 -8.89 -7.30
C GLN A 9 1.38 -8.80 -5.78
N VAL A 10 0.85 -9.81 -5.09
CA VAL A 10 0.88 -9.93 -3.63
C VAL A 10 1.37 -11.32 -3.27
N ARG A 11 2.36 -11.39 -2.40
CA ARG A 11 2.86 -12.66 -1.84
C ARG A 11 2.95 -12.54 -0.32
N ASN A 12 2.03 -13.21 0.37
CA ASN A 12 2.11 -13.40 1.81
C ASN A 12 3.33 -14.27 2.15
N PHE A 13 4.16 -13.79 3.07
CA PHE A 13 5.22 -14.59 3.72
C PHE A 13 4.76 -15.11 5.07
N PHE A 14 3.83 -14.41 5.70
CA PHE A 14 3.22 -14.77 6.97
C PHE A 14 1.72 -14.45 6.94
N THR A 15 0.95 -15.39 7.48
CA THR A 15 -0.46 -15.23 7.80
C THR A 15 -0.64 -15.78 9.20
N ASP A 16 -1.18 -14.97 10.10
CA ASP A 16 -1.46 -15.43 11.44
C ASP A 16 -2.72 -16.33 11.48
N PRO A 17 -2.88 -17.20 12.49
CA PRO A 17 -4.05 -18.08 12.59
C PRO A 17 -5.40 -17.35 12.70
N SER A 18 -5.43 -16.13 13.27
CA SER A 18 -6.66 -15.34 13.38
C SER A 18 -7.09 -14.70 12.06
N GLN A 19 -6.22 -14.71 11.04
CA GLN A 19 -6.46 -14.05 9.75
C GLN A 19 -6.74 -12.55 9.92
N GLN A 20 -6.06 -11.94 10.90
CA GLN A 20 -6.10 -10.50 11.19
C GLN A 20 -4.77 -9.83 10.87
N PHE A 21 -3.68 -10.60 10.82
CA PHE A 21 -2.34 -10.11 10.56
C PHE A 21 -1.69 -10.86 9.38
N PHE A 22 -1.22 -10.07 8.41
CA PHE A 22 -0.54 -10.55 7.22
C PHE A 22 0.76 -9.78 7.04
N ALA A 23 1.82 -10.46 6.62
CA ALA A 23 3.05 -9.80 6.20
C ALA A 23 3.59 -10.44 4.94
N GLY A 24 4.17 -9.64 4.06
CA GLY A 24 4.58 -10.14 2.75
C GLY A 24 5.21 -9.08 1.86
N ARG A 25 5.25 -9.39 0.57
CA ARG A 25 5.68 -8.45 -0.46
C ARG A 25 4.54 -8.12 -1.39
N TRP A 26 4.42 -6.83 -1.69
CA TRP A 26 3.54 -6.29 -2.70
C TRP A 26 4.39 -5.62 -3.78
N SER A 27 3.96 -5.70 -5.03
CA SER A 27 4.56 -4.95 -6.14
C SER A 27 3.51 -4.55 -7.16
N ALA A 28 3.74 -3.44 -7.84
CA ALA A 28 2.88 -3.02 -8.94
C ALA A 28 3.63 -2.24 -10.02
N THR A 29 3.12 -2.32 -11.24
CA THR A 29 3.50 -1.41 -12.32
C THR A 29 2.78 -0.07 -12.24
N ARG A 30 3.25 0.92 -13.01
CA ARG A 30 2.71 2.29 -13.03
C ARG A 30 1.19 2.34 -13.20
N GLY A 31 0.56 3.17 -12.37
CA GLY A 31 -0.88 3.41 -12.40
C GLY A 31 -1.36 4.23 -11.21
N LYS A 32 -2.59 4.71 -11.29
CA LYS A 32 -3.25 5.49 -10.23
C LYS A 32 -4.66 4.98 -9.99
N TRP A 33 -5.04 4.78 -8.74
CA TRP A 33 -6.38 4.34 -8.38
C TRP A 33 -6.83 4.90 -7.03
N ARG A 34 -8.14 4.81 -6.76
CA ARG A 34 -8.72 5.16 -5.46
C ARG A 34 -8.53 4.00 -4.49
N VAL A 35 -8.22 4.32 -3.24
CA VAL A 35 -8.06 3.36 -2.15
C VAL A 35 -8.90 3.78 -0.96
N ARG A 36 -9.35 2.79 -0.18
CA ARG A 36 -9.98 2.95 1.12
C ARG A 36 -9.43 1.84 2.01
N TYR A 37 -8.81 2.22 3.11
CA TYR A 37 -8.19 1.32 4.05
C TYR A 37 -9.14 1.08 5.21
N THR A 38 -9.48 -0.18 5.48
CA THR A 38 -10.16 -0.61 6.71
C THR A 38 -9.17 -1.15 7.73
N GLU A 39 -7.98 -1.49 7.25
CA GLU A 39 -6.83 -2.03 7.96
C GLU A 39 -5.76 -0.96 8.24
N ASN A 40 -4.87 -1.26 9.18
CA ASN A 40 -3.60 -0.54 9.29
C ASN A 40 -2.54 -1.29 8.48
N GLU A 41 -1.83 -0.59 7.60
CA GLU A 41 -0.77 -1.17 6.77
C GLU A 41 0.55 -0.42 6.98
N LEU A 42 1.57 -1.09 7.53
CA LEU A 42 2.96 -0.66 7.40
C LEU A 42 3.45 -0.98 5.98
N CYS A 43 4.05 0.01 5.34
CA CYS A 43 4.72 -0.09 4.06
C CYS A 43 6.21 0.22 4.23
N VAL A 44 7.08 -0.65 3.74
CA VAL A 44 8.51 -0.39 3.61
C VAL A 44 8.89 -0.53 2.15
N MET A 45 9.19 0.58 1.49
CA MET A 45 9.48 0.59 0.07
C MET A 45 10.85 -0.03 -0.20
N THR A 46 10.90 -1.02 -1.09
CA THR A 46 12.13 -1.72 -1.46
C THR A 46 12.64 -1.34 -2.85
N SER A 47 11.77 -0.85 -3.73
CA SER A 47 12.13 -0.32 -5.05
C SER A 47 11.06 0.63 -5.58
N GLY A 48 11.41 1.47 -6.56
CA GLY A 48 10.47 2.36 -7.24
C GLY A 48 9.92 3.46 -6.33
N ARG A 49 8.77 4.03 -6.71
CA ARG A 49 8.21 5.21 -6.06
C ARG A 49 6.69 5.21 -6.08
N VAL A 50 6.11 5.56 -4.94
CA VAL A 50 4.68 5.77 -4.79
C VAL A 50 4.38 7.18 -4.30
N THR A 51 3.19 7.67 -4.65
CA THR A 51 2.58 8.86 -4.08
C THR A 51 1.21 8.47 -3.54
N ILE A 52 0.91 8.93 -2.33
CA ILE A 52 -0.39 8.77 -1.70
C ILE A 52 -0.99 10.16 -1.48
N GLU A 53 -2.24 10.34 -1.85
CA GLU A 53 -2.96 11.60 -1.72
C GLU A 53 -4.30 11.35 -1.01
N SER A 54 -4.51 11.97 0.14
CA SER A 54 -5.77 11.84 0.90
C SER A 54 -6.92 12.56 0.21
N VAL A 55 -8.16 12.24 0.59
CA VAL A 55 -9.34 13.01 0.15
C VAL A 55 -9.34 14.47 0.62
N THR A 56 -8.53 14.83 1.62
CA THR A 56 -8.35 16.21 2.09
C THR A 56 -7.25 16.96 1.31
N GLY A 57 -6.56 16.29 0.37
CA GLY A 57 -5.53 16.86 -0.48
C GLY A 57 -4.10 16.77 0.09
N GLU A 58 -3.91 16.12 1.24
CA GLU A 58 -2.57 15.87 1.77
C GLU A 58 -1.86 14.83 0.92
N ARG A 59 -0.65 15.15 0.46
CA ARG A 59 0.10 14.33 -0.49
C ARG A 59 1.49 14.01 0.05
N SER A 60 1.83 12.73 0.09
CA SER A 60 3.15 12.22 0.48
C SER A 60 3.69 11.29 -0.59
N SER A 61 5.02 11.27 -0.76
CA SER A 61 5.69 10.37 -1.71
C SER A 61 6.80 9.61 -1.03
N PHE A 62 6.96 8.34 -1.42
CA PHE A 62 7.87 7.41 -0.77
C PHE A 62 8.65 6.61 -1.82
N GLY A 63 9.95 6.45 -1.59
CA GLY A 63 10.90 5.69 -2.40
C GLY A 63 11.71 4.68 -1.58
N PRO A 64 12.72 4.04 -2.17
CA PRO A 64 13.41 2.90 -1.55
C PRO A 64 14.07 3.28 -0.21
N GLY A 65 13.86 2.45 0.81
CA GLY A 65 14.37 2.64 2.17
C GLY A 65 13.44 3.44 3.08
N GLU A 66 12.42 4.10 2.54
CA GLU A 66 11.42 4.82 3.33
C GLU A 66 10.32 3.88 3.82
N ALA A 67 9.87 4.13 5.05
CA ALA A 67 8.78 3.40 5.69
C ALA A 67 7.68 4.36 6.12
N PHE A 68 6.43 3.95 5.97
CA PHE A 68 5.26 4.73 6.36
C PHE A 68 4.09 3.81 6.71
N VAL A 69 3.12 4.33 7.45
CA VAL A 69 1.88 3.61 7.78
C VAL A 69 0.72 4.27 7.07
N VAL A 70 -0.12 3.46 6.43
CA VAL A 70 -1.46 3.88 6.01
C VAL A 70 -2.43 3.44 7.11
N PRO A 71 -3.01 4.37 7.88
CA PRO A 71 -3.89 4.02 8.99
C PRO A 71 -5.26 3.58 8.48
N ALA A 72 -5.92 2.74 9.29
CA ALA A 72 -7.32 2.40 9.09
C ALA A 72 -8.18 3.69 9.02
N GLY A 73 -9.10 3.73 8.06
CA GLY A 73 -9.92 4.91 7.76
C GLY A 73 -9.31 5.84 6.72
N PHE A 74 -8.07 5.63 6.27
CA PHE A 74 -7.51 6.39 5.16
C PHE A 74 -8.35 6.20 3.89
N ALA A 75 -8.66 7.31 3.22
CA ALA A 75 -9.30 7.32 1.91
C ALA A 75 -8.58 8.33 1.02
N GLY A 76 -8.37 7.96 -0.24
CA GLY A 76 -7.59 8.80 -1.15
C GLY A 76 -7.23 8.10 -2.45
N THR A 77 -6.07 8.44 -2.98
CA THR A 77 -5.48 7.79 -4.15
C THR A 77 -4.12 7.20 -3.85
N TRP A 78 -3.84 6.07 -4.49
CA TRP A 78 -2.54 5.44 -4.55
C TRP A 78 -2.03 5.56 -5.99
N GLU A 79 -0.85 6.13 -6.15
CA GLU A 79 -0.20 6.35 -7.44
C GLU A 79 1.18 5.70 -7.43
N VAL A 80 1.38 4.73 -8.32
CA VAL A 80 2.68 4.14 -8.63
C VAL A 80 3.31 4.98 -9.74
N VAL A 81 4.29 5.80 -9.36
CA VAL A 81 4.98 6.74 -10.26
C VAL A 81 6.09 6.01 -11.05
N GLU A 82 6.72 5.04 -10.40
CA GLU A 82 7.72 4.14 -10.95
C GLU A 82 7.37 2.72 -10.50
N ASP A 83 7.51 1.72 -11.37
CA ASP A 83 7.27 0.32 -11.01
C ASP A 83 7.98 -0.01 -9.69
N CYS A 84 7.21 -0.46 -8.70
CA CYS A 84 7.66 -0.45 -7.32
C CYS A 84 7.37 -1.76 -6.60
N SER A 85 8.07 -1.96 -5.49
CA SER A 85 7.83 -3.05 -4.56
C SER A 85 7.95 -2.54 -3.12
N LYS A 86 7.17 -3.16 -2.23
CA LYS A 86 7.21 -2.89 -0.79
C LYS A 86 7.11 -4.19 -0.01
N ILE A 87 7.75 -4.23 1.16
CA ILE A 87 7.36 -5.14 2.23
C ILE A 87 6.19 -4.51 2.96
N TYR A 88 5.18 -5.30 3.28
CA TYR A 88 4.04 -4.85 4.07
C TYR A 88 3.85 -5.68 5.33
N ALA A 89 3.25 -5.05 6.32
CA ALA A 89 2.57 -5.71 7.42
C ALA A 89 1.18 -5.07 7.60
N VAL A 90 0.14 -5.87 7.50
CA VAL A 90 -1.26 -5.46 7.57
C VAL A 90 -1.89 -6.03 8.83
N PHE A 91 -2.60 -5.21 9.59
CA PHE A 91 -3.44 -5.61 10.69
C PHE A 91 -4.87 -5.07 10.54
N GLU A 92 -5.85 -5.96 10.58
CA GLU A 92 -7.27 -5.62 10.61
C GLU A 92 -7.95 -6.25 11.82
N ALA A 93 -8.49 -5.41 12.71
CA ALA A 93 -9.26 -5.89 13.84
C ALA A 93 -10.60 -6.47 13.34
N ARG A 94 -10.87 -7.73 13.67
CA ARG A 94 -12.20 -8.31 13.49
C ARG A 94 -13.09 -7.92 14.67
N PRO A 95 -14.37 -7.58 14.42
CA PRO A 95 -15.34 -7.38 15.49
C PRO A 95 -15.52 -8.63 16.36
#